data_AF-A0A6A4JST8-F1
#
_entry.id   AF-A0A6A4JST8-F1
#
_cell.length_a   1.000
_cell.length_b   1.000
_cell.length_c   1.000
_cell.angle_alpha   90.00
_cell.angle_beta   90.00
_cell.angle_gamma   90.00
#
_symmetry.space_group_name_H-M   'P 1'
#
loop_
_entity.id
_entity.type
_entity.pdbx_description
1 polymer ?
#
loop_
_entity_poly.entity_id
_entity_poly.type
_entity_poly.pdbx_seq_one_letter_code
_entity_poly.pdbx_strand_id
1 'polypeptide(L)'
;MRRHVPGYAVRGRFVQARDVIFQELLPMRLKSRVSAKGDRTNNAHCVQEMSVFFACLKKNEFVEKHCGPELAAFQKCITTHEAAQKLKSDVARRGELIPGEKSLSHHQISSLLKKYPG
;
A
#
# COMPACT_ATOMS: atom_id res chain seq x y z
N MET A 1 -13.30 -8.70 48.79
CA MET A 1 -13.89 -9.68 47.85
C MET A 1 -15.28 -9.21 47.41
N ARG A 2 -15.42 -8.61 46.22
CA ARG A 2 -16.76 -8.32 45.64
C ARG A 2 -17.05 -9.40 44.60
N ARG A 3 -18.09 -10.19 44.84
CA ARG A 3 -18.55 -11.24 43.93
C ARG A 3 -19.24 -10.59 42.73
N HIS A 4 -18.80 -10.93 41.52
CA HIS A 4 -19.47 -10.56 40.29
C HIS A 4 -20.77 -11.38 40.20
N VAL A 5 -21.92 -10.72 40.29
CA VAL A 5 -23.22 -11.39 40.17
C VAL A 5 -23.55 -11.52 38.67
N PRO A 6 -23.84 -12.72 38.15
CA PRO A 6 -24.26 -12.89 36.77
C PRO A 6 -25.69 -12.35 36.61
N GLY A 7 -25.89 -11.46 35.64
CA GLY A 7 -27.18 -10.87 35.31
C GLY A 7 -27.23 -10.41 33.87
N TYR A 8 -28.44 -10.34 33.31
CA TYR A 8 -28.65 -9.82 31.95
C TYR A 8 -28.60 -8.29 31.95
N ALA A 9 -27.79 -7.70 31.07
CA ALA A 9 -27.88 -6.27 30.79
C ALA A 9 -29.22 -5.98 30.12
N VAL A 10 -29.93 -4.93 30.57
CA VAL A 10 -31.30 -4.57 30.14
C VAL A 10 -31.42 -4.39 28.61
N ARG A 11 -30.31 -4.23 27.90
CA ARG A 11 -30.21 -4.31 26.43
C ARG A 11 -28.87 -4.92 25.98
N GLY A 12 -28.55 -6.17 26.35
CA GLY A 12 -27.29 -6.81 25.95
C GLY A 12 -27.17 -8.32 26.19
N ARG A 13 -26.12 -8.92 25.61
CA ARG A 13 -25.74 -10.35 25.74
C ARG A 13 -25.47 -10.74 27.20
N PHE A 14 -25.63 -12.04 27.50
CA PHE A 14 -25.24 -12.65 28.77
C PHE A 14 -23.75 -12.39 29.05
N VAL A 15 -23.44 -11.87 30.23
CA VAL A 15 -22.05 -11.62 30.67
C VAL A 15 -21.35 -12.96 30.78
N GLN A 16 -20.33 -13.20 29.95
CA GLN A 16 -19.50 -14.40 30.04
C GLN A 16 -18.76 -14.38 31.37
N ALA A 17 -18.84 -15.47 32.14
CA ALA A 17 -18.24 -15.58 33.47
C ALA A 17 -16.70 -15.73 33.47
N ARG A 18 -16.07 -15.77 32.29
CA ARG A 18 -14.61 -15.91 32.15
C ARG A 18 -14.00 -14.54 31.92
N ASP A 19 -12.96 -14.23 32.69
CA ASP A 19 -12.15 -13.03 32.53
C ASP A 19 -11.56 -12.99 31.11
N VAL A 20 -12.00 -12.01 30.33
CA VAL A 20 -11.47 -11.79 28.98
C VAL A 20 -10.27 -10.86 29.14
N ILE A 21 -9.06 -11.40 28.95
CA ILE A 21 -7.79 -10.68 29.13
C ILE A 21 -7.59 -9.58 28.07
N PHE A 22 -8.44 -9.51 27.04
CA PHE A 22 -8.39 -8.46 26.04
C PHE A 22 -8.99 -7.16 26.58
N GLN A 23 -8.13 -6.17 26.79
CA GLN A 23 -8.53 -4.80 27.07
C GLN A 23 -8.50 -3.98 25.78
N GLU A 24 -9.66 -3.47 25.36
CA GLU A 24 -9.73 -2.59 24.20
C GLU A 24 -9.08 -1.23 24.50
N LEU A 25 -8.07 -0.85 23.72
CA LEU A 25 -7.51 0.51 23.76
C LEU A 25 -8.29 1.47 22.87
N LEU A 26 -8.89 0.95 21.80
CA LEU A 26 -9.79 1.67 20.91
C LEU A 26 -11.04 0.82 20.66
N PRO A 27 -12.20 1.45 20.40
CA PRO A 27 -13.42 0.73 20.08
C PRO A 27 -13.20 -0.23 18.91
N MET A 28 -13.63 -1.49 19.08
CA MET A 28 -13.57 -2.52 18.04
C MET A 28 -14.63 -2.28 16.95
N ARG A 29 -14.48 -1.18 16.21
CA ARG A 29 -15.36 -0.76 15.11
C ARG A 29 -14.53 -0.36 13.90
N LEU A 30 -15.05 -0.66 12.71
CA LEU A 30 -14.40 -0.26 11.47
C LEU A 30 -14.44 1.27 11.34
N LYS A 31 -13.31 1.87 10.94
CA LYS A 31 -13.22 3.31 10.64
C LYS A 31 -13.64 3.57 9.21
N SER A 32 -14.15 4.77 8.94
CA SER A 32 -14.50 5.24 7.59
C SER A 32 -13.29 5.57 6.68
N ARG A 33 -12.06 5.39 7.18
CA ARG A 33 -10.82 5.69 6.47
C ARG A 33 -9.76 4.64 6.78
N VAL A 34 -8.96 4.32 5.76
CA VAL A 34 -7.75 3.50 5.89
C VAL A 34 -6.47 4.34 5.86
N SER A 35 -5.42 3.84 6.50
CA SER A 35 -4.11 4.51 6.54
C SER A 35 -3.26 4.10 5.34
N ALA A 36 -2.54 5.07 4.75
CA ALA A 36 -1.62 4.86 3.63
C ALA A 36 -0.24 4.31 4.05
N LYS A 37 -0.08 3.90 5.31
CA LYS A 37 1.24 3.68 5.93
C LYS A 37 2.05 2.55 5.26
N GLY A 38 1.40 1.61 4.56
CA GLY A 38 2.05 0.48 3.88
C GLY A 38 2.27 0.66 2.37
N ASP A 39 1.74 1.71 1.75
CA ASP A 39 1.70 1.78 0.28
C ASP A 39 3.05 2.17 -0.37
N ARG A 40 3.98 2.71 0.42
CA ARG A 40 5.29 3.15 -0.08
C ARG A 40 6.26 1.98 -0.11
N THR A 41 6.48 1.42 -1.30
CA THR A 41 7.58 0.50 -1.56
C THR A 41 8.80 1.30 -2.02
N ASN A 42 9.87 1.33 -1.22
CA ASN A 42 11.13 2.02 -1.56
C ASN A 42 12.04 1.12 -2.40
N ASN A 43 11.47 0.36 -3.34
CA ASN A 43 12.26 -0.55 -4.16
C ASN A 43 12.97 0.26 -5.25
N ALA A 44 14.27 0.04 -5.42
CA ALA A 44 15.00 0.62 -6.55
C ALA A 44 14.43 0.06 -7.86
N HIS A 45 14.13 0.95 -8.80
CA HIS A 45 13.58 0.59 -10.11
C HIS A 45 14.72 0.45 -11.13
N CYS A 46 14.48 -0.30 -12.21
CA CYS A 46 15.44 -0.45 -13.33
C CYS A 46 16.81 -1.04 -12.97
N VAL A 47 16.93 -1.75 -11.84
CA VAL A 47 18.20 -2.35 -11.37
C VAL A 47 18.80 -3.32 -12.39
N GLN A 48 17.96 -4.05 -13.11
CA GLN A 48 18.40 -4.99 -14.14
C GLN A 48 19.12 -4.26 -15.28
N GLU A 49 18.48 -3.28 -15.91
CA GLU A 49 19.09 -2.49 -17.00
C GLU A 49 20.33 -1.73 -16.53
N MET A 50 20.29 -1.20 -15.30
CA MET A 50 21.42 -0.55 -14.67
C MET A 50 22.63 -1.49 -14.53
N SER A 51 22.39 -2.75 -14.13
CA SER A 51 23.46 -3.74 -14.01
C SER A 51 24.11 -4.11 -15.35
N VAL A 52 23.32 -4.19 -16.42
CA VAL A 52 23.81 -4.47 -17.78
C VAL A 52 24.64 -3.30 -18.31
N PHE A 53 24.16 -2.07 -18.11
CA PHE A 53 24.88 -0.85 -18.46
C PHE A 53 26.22 -0.75 -17.72
N PHE A 54 26.25 -1.00 -16.41
CA PHE A 54 27.50 -1.01 -15.64
C PHE A 54 28.47 -2.13 -16.06
N ALA A 55 27.95 -3.28 -16.48
CA ALA A 55 28.79 -4.34 -17.02
C ALA A 55 29.46 -3.93 -18.35
N CYS A 56 28.77 -3.18 -19.21
CA CYS A 56 29.35 -2.63 -20.44
C CYS A 56 30.41 -1.57 -20.13
N LEU A 57 30.11 -0.62 -19.24
CA LEU A 57 31.06 0.42 -18.85
C LEU A 57 32.34 -0.17 -18.28
N LYS A 58 32.24 -1.20 -17.44
CA LYS A 58 33.41 -1.88 -16.86
C LYS A 58 34.32 -2.51 -17.93
N LYS A 59 33.75 -2.99 -19.05
CA LYS A 59 34.52 -3.60 -20.15
C LYS A 59 35.20 -2.56 -21.05
N ASN A 60 34.64 -1.35 -21.13
CA ASN A 60 35.06 -0.30 -22.06
C ASN A 60 35.67 0.91 -21.33
N GLU A 61 36.32 0.69 -20.19
CA GLU A 61 36.99 1.75 -19.41
C GLU A 61 36.08 2.95 -19.09
N PHE A 62 34.79 2.70 -18.89
CA PHE A 62 33.75 3.69 -18.60
C PHE A 62 33.51 4.71 -19.71
N VAL A 63 33.89 4.40 -20.96
CA VAL A 63 33.55 5.23 -22.11
C VAL A 63 32.12 4.93 -22.57
N GLU A 64 31.20 5.83 -22.23
CA GLU A 64 29.76 5.71 -22.51
C GLU A 64 29.44 5.50 -23.99
N LYS A 65 30.25 6.06 -24.90
CA LYS A 65 30.05 5.96 -26.36
C LYS A 65 30.03 4.52 -26.87
N HIS A 66 30.69 3.59 -26.16
CA HIS A 66 30.71 2.17 -26.52
C HIS A 66 29.51 1.38 -25.99
N CYS A 67 28.72 1.97 -25.08
CA CYS A 67 27.58 1.35 -24.40
C CYS A 67 26.24 1.98 -24.79
N GLY A 68 26.15 2.51 -26.01
CA GLY A 68 24.93 3.11 -26.56
C GLY A 68 23.66 2.26 -26.43
N PRO A 69 23.67 0.94 -26.77
CA PRO A 69 22.46 0.14 -26.68
C PRO A 69 22.02 -0.11 -25.23
N GLU A 70 22.95 -0.36 -24.31
CA GLU A 70 22.66 -0.56 -22.89
C GLU A 70 22.16 0.73 -22.23
N LEU A 71 22.73 1.88 -22.60
CA LEU A 71 22.27 3.19 -22.13
C LEU A 71 20.84 3.50 -22.60
N ALA A 72 20.53 3.21 -23.87
CA ALA A 72 19.18 3.41 -24.41
C ALA A 72 18.15 2.52 -23.72
N ALA A 73 18.50 1.27 -23.42
CA ALA A 73 17.64 0.34 -22.66
C ALA A 73 17.37 0.85 -21.24
N PHE A 74 18.41 1.32 -20.53
CA PHE A 74 18.30 1.90 -19.20
C PHE A 74 17.40 3.15 -19.18
N GLN A 75 17.62 4.09 -20.10
CA GLN A 75 16.80 5.30 -20.22
C GLN A 75 15.34 4.97 -20.55
N LYS A 76 15.10 3.98 -21.41
CA LYS A 76 13.75 3.50 -21.71
C LYS A 76 13.06 2.93 -20.45
N CYS A 77 13.77 2.19 -19.62
CA CYS A 77 13.20 1.70 -18.36
C CYS A 77 12.82 2.86 -17.42
N ILE A 78 13.69 3.86 -17.26
CA ILE A 78 13.41 5.01 -16.40
C ILE A 78 12.17 5.76 -16.87
N THR A 79 12.14 6.16 -18.14
CA THR A 79 11.05 6.95 -18.72
C THR A 79 9.70 6.23 -18.64
N THR A 80 9.67 4.93 -18.94
CA THR A 80 8.45 4.11 -18.84
C THR A 80 7.98 3.98 -17.39
N HIS A 81 8.91 3.79 -16.45
CA HIS A 81 8.59 3.70 -15.04
C HIS A 81 8.04 5.02 -14.48
N GLU A 82 8.66 6.15 -14.79
CA GLU A 82 8.19 7.48 -14.40
C GLU A 82 6.80 7.79 -14.95
N ALA A 83 6.55 7.45 -16.22
CA ALA A 83 5.24 7.62 -16.84
C ALA A 83 4.17 6.78 -16.12
N ALA A 84 4.45 5.50 -15.85
CA ALA A 84 3.55 4.61 -15.13
C ALA A 84 3.29 5.09 -13.69
N GLN A 85 4.32 5.60 -13.00
CA GLN A 85 4.19 6.12 -11.64
C GLN A 85 3.33 7.39 -11.59
N LYS A 86 3.51 8.31 -12.54
CA LYS A 86 2.67 9.52 -12.67
C LYS A 86 1.21 9.14 -12.87
N LEU A 87 0.91 8.25 -13.83
CA LEU A 87 -0.44 7.76 -14.08
C LEU A 87 -1.09 7.14 -12.84
N LYS A 88 -0.37 6.25 -12.14
CA LYS A 88 -0.85 5.65 -10.89
C LYS A 88 -1.14 6.70 -9.82
N SER A 89 -0.26 7.70 -9.67
CA SER A 89 -0.42 8.77 -8.69
C SER A 89 -1.62 9.67 -9.01
N ASP A 90 -1.88 9.94 -10.29
CA ASP A 90 -3.01 10.76 -10.73
C ASP A 90 -4.34 10.04 -10.51
N VAL A 91 -4.42 8.76 -10.86
CA VAL A 91 -5.60 7.92 -10.59
C VAL A 91 -5.88 7.83 -9.09
N ALA A 92 -4.84 7.61 -8.28
CA ALA A 92 -4.97 7.57 -6.83
C ALA A 92 -5.45 8.91 -6.24
N ARG A 93 -4.95 10.05 -6.76
CA ARG A 93 -5.37 11.40 -6.35
C ARG A 93 -6.82 11.70 -6.71
N ARG A 94 -7.24 11.30 -7.91
CA ARG A 94 -8.63 11.45 -8.36
C ARG A 94 -9.60 10.58 -7.56
N GLY A 95 -9.10 9.50 -6.95
CA GLY A 95 -9.91 8.55 -6.18
C GLY A 95 -10.93 7.82 -7.06
N GLU A 96 -10.63 7.70 -8.35
CA GLU A 96 -11.53 7.12 -9.35
C GLU A 96 -11.67 5.61 -9.11
N LEU A 97 -12.89 5.14 -8.95
CA LEU A 97 -13.17 3.73 -8.65
C LEU A 97 -13.33 2.98 -9.98
N ILE A 98 -12.32 2.18 -10.36
CA ILE A 98 -12.39 1.31 -11.53
C ILE A 98 -13.16 0.03 -11.13
N PRO A 99 -14.31 -0.26 -11.75
CA PRO A 99 -15.08 -1.47 -11.42
C PRO A 99 -14.29 -2.75 -11.73
N GLY A 100 -14.28 -3.70 -10.79
CA GLY A 100 -13.59 -4.98 -10.96
C GLY A 100 -12.10 -4.97 -10.60
N GLU A 101 -11.53 -3.80 -10.28
CA GLU A 101 -10.16 -3.68 -9.81
C GLU A 101 -10.01 -4.31 -8.41
N LYS A 102 -9.05 -5.23 -8.27
CA LYS A 102 -8.77 -5.90 -6.99
C LYS A 102 -7.77 -5.13 -6.14
N SER A 103 -6.94 -4.28 -6.75
CA SER A 103 -5.90 -3.51 -6.08
C SER A 103 -6.28 -2.03 -5.99
N LEU A 104 -7.00 -1.67 -4.92
CA LEU A 104 -7.43 -0.30 -4.68
C LEU A 104 -6.40 0.48 -3.84
N SER A 105 -6.17 1.74 -4.21
CA SER A 105 -5.44 2.71 -3.41
C SER A 105 -6.19 3.05 -2.12
N HIS A 106 -5.47 3.39 -1.05
CA HIS A 106 -6.07 3.83 0.21
C HIS A 106 -7.07 4.99 0.05
N HIS A 107 -6.87 5.87 -0.95
CA HIS A 107 -7.80 6.94 -1.30
C HIS A 107 -9.12 6.37 -1.84
N GLN A 108 -9.06 5.41 -2.76
CA GLN A 108 -10.23 4.75 -3.34
C GLN A 108 -11.00 3.97 -2.27
N ILE A 109 -10.29 3.22 -1.41
CA ILE A 109 -10.90 2.45 -0.30
C ILE A 109 -11.58 3.39 0.69
N SER A 110 -10.92 4.49 1.08
CA SER A 110 -11.50 5.46 2.00
C SER A 110 -12.73 6.15 1.41
N SER A 111 -12.74 6.43 0.11
CA SER A 111 -13.92 6.96 -0.59
C SER A 111 -15.07 5.94 -0.60
N LEU A 112 -14.77 4.65 -0.73
CA LEU A 112 -15.76 3.57 -0.71
C LEU A 112 -16.37 3.38 0.69
N LEU A 113 -15.54 3.34 1.74
CA LEU A 113 -16.00 3.21 3.13
C LEU A 113 -16.85 4.40 3.60
N LYS A 114 -16.66 5.59 3.04
CA LYS A 114 -17.53 6.75 3.30
C LYS A 114 -18.91 6.61 2.69
N LYS A 115 -19.03 5.95 1.53
CA LYS A 115 -20.32 5.71 0.86
C LYS A 115 -21.14 4.63 1.57
N TYR A 116 -20.47 3.64 2.15
CA TYR A 116 -21.08 2.51 2.84
C TYR A 116 -20.53 2.38 4.26
N PRO A 117 -20.98 3.21 5.20
CA PRO A 117 -20.56 3.09 6.60
C PRO A 117 -21.10 1.79 7.22
N GLY A 118 -20.28 1.17 8.06
CA GLY A 118 -20.65 -0.01 8.86
C GLY A 118 -21.18 0.34 10.24
#